data_AF-A0A936VSM0-F1
#
_entry.id   AF-A0A936VSM0-F1
#
_cell.length_a   1.000
_cell.length_b   1.000
_cell.length_c   1.000
_cell.angle_alpha   90.00
_cell.angle_beta   90.00
_cell.angle_gamma   90.00
#
_symmetry.space_group_name_H-M   'P 1'
#
loop_
_entity.id
_entity.type
_entity.pdbx_description
1 polymer ?
#
loop_
_entity_poly.entity_id
_entity_poly.type
_entity_poly.pdbx_seq_one_letter_code
_entity_poly.pdbx_strand_id
1 'polypeptide(L)'
;MKRKLSVSSAPDKRAARSVRHKPDSQIDFSDSPELSNEQLKRMRPVGRPVTGLAKQLIAIRLSPRLLSTLRKMAAKQGKPYQTLIHELLEKAAARAA
;
A
#
# COMPACT_ATOMS: atom_id res chain seq x y z
N MET A 1 18.49 27.16 15.26
CA MET A 1 17.98 25.77 15.15
C MET A 1 17.10 25.66 13.92
N LYS A 2 17.47 24.80 12.95
CA LYS A 2 16.77 24.64 11.66
C LYS A 2 15.38 24.02 11.89
N ARG A 3 14.30 24.75 11.61
CA ARG A 3 12.93 24.21 11.61
C ARG A 3 12.76 23.35 10.36
N LYS A 4 12.45 22.07 10.53
CA LYS A 4 12.09 21.17 9.42
C LYS A 4 10.78 21.68 8.81
N LEU A 5 10.77 21.98 7.52
CA LEU A 5 9.56 22.27 6.77
C LEU A 5 8.80 20.96 6.61
N SER A 6 7.79 20.77 7.46
CA SER A 6 6.80 19.71 7.36
C SER A 6 6.02 19.88 6.06
N VAL A 7 6.37 19.10 5.04
CA VAL A 7 5.57 18.99 3.81
C VAL A 7 4.36 18.11 4.11
N SER A 8 3.20 18.65 3.74
CA SER A 8 1.85 18.29 4.14
C SER A 8 1.48 16.81 3.99
N SER A 9 0.94 16.23 5.06
CA SER A 9 0.09 15.03 5.00
C SER A 9 -1.36 15.43 4.75
N ALA A 10 -1.62 16.15 3.65
CA ALA A 10 -2.99 16.39 3.22
C ALA A 10 -3.52 15.05 2.66
N PRO A 11 -4.63 14.49 3.17
CA PRO A 11 -5.28 13.39 2.49
C PRO A 11 -5.71 13.89 1.11
N ASP A 12 -5.25 13.21 0.06
CA ASP A 12 -5.70 13.43 -1.30
C ASP A 12 -7.23 13.49 -1.30
N LYS A 13 -7.79 14.60 -1.80
CA LYS A 13 -9.24 14.76 -1.93
C LYS A 13 -9.76 13.55 -2.70
N ARG A 14 -10.83 12.91 -2.20
CA ARG A 14 -11.57 11.89 -2.98
C ARG A 14 -11.83 12.44 -4.38
N ALA A 15 -11.53 11.63 -5.39
CA ALA A 15 -11.84 11.95 -6.78
C ALA A 15 -13.26 12.50 -6.88
N ALA A 16 -13.40 13.68 -7.49
CA ALA A 16 -14.69 14.31 -7.68
C ALA A 16 -15.66 13.33 -8.35
N ARG A 17 -16.97 13.51 -8.08
CA ARG A 17 -18.07 12.72 -8.68
C ARG A 17 -17.78 12.42 -10.16
N SER A 18 -18.04 11.18 -10.57
CA SER A 18 -17.96 10.71 -11.97
C SER A 18 -18.54 11.76 -12.91
N VAL A 19 -17.66 12.46 -13.62
CA VAL A 19 -18.04 13.29 -14.75
C VAL A 19 -18.46 12.33 -15.87
N ARG A 20 -19.48 12.70 -16.65
CA ARG A 20 -19.93 11.90 -17.80
C ARG A 20 -18.74 11.63 -18.72
N HIS A 21 -18.68 10.42 -19.27
CA HIS A 21 -17.63 9.99 -20.19
C HIS A 21 -17.49 10.99 -21.35
N LYS A 22 -16.28 11.54 -21.53
CA LYS A 22 -15.94 12.42 -22.65
C LYS A 22 -15.49 11.53 -23.82
N PRO A 23 -16.05 11.69 -25.03
CA PRO A 23 -15.62 10.91 -26.18
C PRO A 23 -14.16 11.23 -26.54
N ASP A 24 -13.41 10.23 -27.02
CA ASP A 24 -11.97 10.32 -27.30
C ASP A 24 -11.62 11.45 -28.26
N SER A 25 -12.49 11.73 -29.23
CA SER A 25 -12.32 12.82 -30.20
C SER A 25 -12.28 14.22 -29.59
N GLN A 26 -12.73 14.38 -28.34
CA GLN A 26 -12.68 15.65 -27.63
C GLN A 26 -11.52 15.71 -26.63
N ILE A 27 -10.78 14.63 -26.40
CA ILE A 27 -9.62 14.63 -25.49
C ILE A 27 -8.51 15.45 -26.15
N ASP A 28 -7.96 16.40 -25.39
CA ASP A 28 -6.80 17.16 -25.82
C ASP A 28 -5.55 16.37 -25.47
N PHE A 29 -4.78 15.99 -26.48
CA PHE A 29 -3.52 15.23 -26.33
C PHE A 29 -2.29 16.11 -26.51
N SER A 30 -2.45 17.43 -26.52
CA SER A 30 -1.33 18.37 -26.72
C SER A 30 -0.22 18.22 -25.68
N ASP A 31 -0.56 17.76 -24.47
CA ASP A 31 0.37 17.51 -23.36
C ASP A 31 0.92 16.08 -23.31
N SER A 32 0.30 15.15 -24.06
CA SER A 32 0.54 13.71 -23.99
C SER A 32 0.66 13.13 -25.40
N PRO A 33 1.76 13.45 -26.12
CA PRO A 33 1.94 12.98 -27.49
C PRO A 33 2.03 11.45 -27.54
N GLU A 34 1.51 10.87 -28.62
CA GLU A 34 1.62 9.43 -28.86
C GLU A 34 3.09 9.01 -28.98
N LEU A 35 3.45 7.92 -28.29
CA LEU A 35 4.80 7.36 -28.36
C LEU A 35 4.94 6.52 -29.64
N SER A 36 6.09 6.64 -30.30
CA SER A 36 6.39 5.82 -31.47
C SER A 36 6.58 4.35 -31.09
N ASN A 37 6.35 3.44 -32.03
CA ASN A 37 6.57 2.00 -31.85
C ASN A 37 8.02 1.68 -31.41
N GLU A 38 9.00 2.45 -31.87
CA GLU A 38 10.39 2.30 -31.45
C GLU A 38 10.62 2.73 -30.00
N GLN A 39 9.97 3.82 -29.57
CA GLN A 39 10.03 4.28 -28.19
C GLN A 39 9.37 3.28 -27.25
N LEU A 40 8.18 2.78 -27.60
CA LEU A 40 7.47 1.74 -26.84
C LEU A 40 8.32 0.46 -26.69
N LYS A 41 9.01 0.03 -27.75
CA LYS A 41 9.87 -1.16 -27.72
C LYS A 41 11.09 -1.01 -26.79
N ARG A 42 11.57 0.21 -26.58
CA ARG A 42 12.70 0.51 -25.67
C ARG A 42 12.27 0.63 -24.21
N MET A 43 10.98 0.84 -23.94
CA MET A 43 10.46 0.92 -22.58
C MET A 43 10.47 -0.46 -21.94
N ARG A 44 11.03 -0.56 -20.73
CA ARG A 44 10.97 -1.79 -19.93
C ARG A 44 9.57 -1.88 -19.30
N PRO A 45 8.82 -2.98 -19.51
CA PRO A 45 7.60 -3.22 -18.75
C PRO A 45 7.96 -3.26 -17.27
N VAL A 46 7.51 -2.28 -16.50
CA VAL A 46 7.72 -2.25 -15.04
C VAL A 46 6.88 -3.31 -14.31
N GLY A 47 5.94 -3.93 -15.03
CA GLY A 47 5.09 -5.01 -14.54
C GLY A 47 4.29 -4.62 -13.30
N ARG A 48 3.52 -5.57 -12.77
CA ARG A 48 3.07 -5.49 -11.38
C ARG A 48 4.26 -5.93 -10.52
N PRO A 49 4.63 -5.20 -9.45
CA PRO A 49 5.64 -5.68 -8.53
C PRO A 49 5.25 -7.08 -8.05
N VAL A 50 6.22 -8.00 -8.09
CA VAL A 50 6.01 -9.38 -7.66
C VAL A 50 5.62 -9.34 -6.20
N THR A 51 4.33 -9.51 -5.92
CA THR A 51 3.87 -9.72 -4.57
C THR A 51 4.26 -11.15 -4.24
N GLY A 52 5.04 -11.35 -3.17
CA GLY A 52 5.46 -12.68 -2.73
C GLY A 52 4.27 -13.55 -2.29
N LEU A 53 4.52 -14.58 -1.48
CA LEU A 53 3.43 -15.40 -0.94
C LEU A 53 2.42 -14.52 -0.18
N ALA A 54 1.21 -14.46 -0.72
CA ALA A 54 0.13 -13.67 -0.13
C ALA A 54 -0.29 -14.29 1.20
N LYS A 55 -0.50 -13.44 2.22
CA LYS A 55 -1.02 -13.87 3.51
C LYS A 55 -2.46 -14.37 3.33
N GLN A 56 -2.76 -15.54 3.87
CA GLN A 56 -4.11 -16.09 3.89
C GLN A 56 -4.91 -15.49 5.06
N LEU A 57 -6.17 -15.16 4.81
CA LEU A 57 -7.09 -14.74 5.86
C LEU A 57 -7.51 -15.96 6.68
N ILE A 58 -7.21 -15.93 7.97
CA ILE A 58 -7.55 -16.98 8.91
C ILE A 58 -8.29 -16.40 10.11
N ALA A 59 -9.20 -17.18 10.68
CA ALA A 59 -9.85 -16.85 11.94
C ALA A 59 -9.02 -17.42 13.10
N ILE A 60 -8.57 -16.56 14.02
CA ILE A 60 -7.89 -16.96 15.26
C ILE A 60 -8.69 -16.42 16.44
N ARG A 61 -8.94 -17.28 17.45
CA ARG A 61 -9.53 -16.86 18.72
C ARG A 61 -8.42 -16.35 19.64
N LEU A 62 -8.52 -15.09 20.05
CA LEU A 62 -7.61 -14.47 21.02
C LEU A 62 -8.41 -13.96 22.22
N SER A 63 -7.84 -14.06 23.42
CA SER A 63 -8.49 -13.47 24.59
C SER A 63 -8.54 -11.93 24.43
N PRO A 64 -9.61 -11.25 24.90
CA PRO A 64 -9.73 -9.81 24.78
C PRO A 64 -8.58 -9.05 25.43
N ARG A 65 -8.09 -9.56 26.57
CA ARG A 65 -6.94 -9.00 27.28
C ARG A 65 -5.67 -9.07 26.43
N LEU A 66 -5.38 -10.23 25.82
CA LEU A 66 -4.23 -10.40 24.94
C LEU A 66 -4.30 -9.48 23.72
N LEU A 67 -5.47 -9.41 23.07
CA LEU A 67 -5.67 -8.52 21.92
C LEU A 67 -5.40 -7.05 22.29
N SER A 68 -5.86 -6.62 23.47
CA SER A 68 -5.61 -5.25 23.96
C SER A 68 -4.11 -4.96 24.13
N THR A 69 -3.36 -5.94 24.67
CA THR A 69 -1.91 -5.83 24.87
C THR A 69 -1.18 -5.78 23.54
N LEU A 70 -1.53 -6.66 22.60
CA LEU A 70 -0.93 -6.69 21.25
C LEU A 70 -1.15 -5.39 20.50
N ARG A 71 -2.36 -4.80 20.59
CA ARG A 71 -2.65 -3.49 19.99
C ARG A 71 -1.78 -2.38 20.57
N LYS A 72 -1.58 -2.36 21.90
CA LYS A 72 -0.70 -1.39 22.57
C LYS A 72 0.76 -1.58 22.16
N MET A 73 1.24 -2.82 22.07
CA MET A 73 2.60 -3.12 21.62
C MET A 73 2.83 -2.68 20.18
N ALA A 74 1.88 -2.96 19.29
CA ALA A 74 1.96 -2.59 17.88
C ALA A 74 1.97 -1.07 17.70
N ALA A 75 1.14 -0.35 18.47
CA ALA A 75 1.13 1.12 18.49
C ALA A 75 2.48 1.71 18.95
N LYS A 76 3.10 1.14 19.99
CA LYS A 76 4.45 1.56 20.44
C LYS A 76 5.53 1.36 19.36
N GLN A 77 5.37 0.38 18.49
CA GLN A 77 6.30 0.08 17.40
C GLN A 77 5.93 0.78 16.08
N GLY A 78 4.83 1.53 16.02
CA GLY A 78 4.34 2.17 14.79
C GLY A 78 3.91 1.17 13.71
N LYS A 79 3.55 -0.06 14.09
CA LYS A 79 3.14 -1.13 13.16
C LYS A 79 1.66 -1.50 13.33
N PRO A 80 0.99 -2.00 12.28
CA PRO A 80 -0.32 -2.63 12.43
C PRO A 80 -0.27 -3.87 13.33
N TYR A 81 -1.29 -4.09 14.15
CA TYR A 81 -1.29 -5.19 15.12
C TYR A 81 -1.28 -6.57 14.43
N GLN A 82 -1.88 -6.70 13.23
CA GLN A 82 -1.84 -7.95 12.46
C GLN A 82 -0.42 -8.29 11.99
N THR A 83 0.38 -7.28 11.64
CA THR A 83 1.79 -7.46 11.27
C THR A 83 2.59 -7.97 12.47
N LEU A 84 2.38 -7.36 13.64
CA LEU A 84 3.04 -7.81 14.87
C LEU A 84 2.65 -9.25 15.22
N ILE A 85 1.37 -9.62 15.12
CA ILE A 85 0.91 -10.99 15.38
C ILE A 85 1.64 -11.98 14.45
N HIS A 86 1.73 -11.66 13.16
CA HIS A 86 2.42 -12.51 12.20
C HIS A 86 3.91 -12.70 12.55
N GLU A 87 4.63 -11.62 12.83
CA GLU A 87 6.06 -11.67 13.22
C GLU A 87 6.27 -12.50 14.50
N LEU A 88 5.36 -12.39 15.47
CA LEU A 88 5.43 -13.17 16.71
C LEU A 88 5.20 -14.66 16.47
N LEU A 89 4.21 -15.01 15.64
CA LEU A 89 3.91 -16.41 15.29
C LEU A 89 5.05 -17.04 14.48
N GLU A 90 5.62 -16.30 13.54
CA GLU A 90 6.77 -16.75 12.75
C GLU A 90 7.97 -17.06 13.64
N LYS A 91 8.32 -16.16 14.56
CA LYS A 91 9.40 -16.37 15.54
C LYS A 91 9.13 -17.56 16.47
N ALA A 92 7.88 -17.71 16.92
CA ALA A 92 7.50 -18.82 17.78
C ALA A 92 7.60 -20.16 17.04
N ALA A 93 7.14 -20.22 15.79
CA ALA A 93 7.24 -21.42 14.94
C ALA A 93 8.71 -21.78 14.67
N ALA A 94 9.55 -20.78 14.32
CA ALA A 94 10.98 -20.99 14.08
C ALA A 94 11.75 -21.48 15.31
N ARG A 95 11.29 -21.15 16.53
CA ARG A 95 11.87 -21.65 17.78
C ARG A 95 11.38 -23.05 18.17
N ALA A 96 10.20 -23.43 17.71
CA ALA A 96 9.58 -24.72 18.04
C ALA A 96 9.99 -25.84 17.06
N ALA A 97 10.43 -25.47 15.85
CA ALA A 97 11.07 -26.35 14.89
C ALA A 97 12.52 -26.65 15.29
#